data_AF-A0A2P7ANF5-F1
#
_entry.id   AF-A0A2P7ANF5-F1
#
_cell.length_a   1.000
_cell.length_b   1.000
_cell.length_c   1.000
_cell.angle_alpha   90.00
_cell.angle_beta   90.00
_cell.angle_gamma   90.00
#
_symmetry.space_group_name_H-M   'P 1'
#
loop_
_entity.id
_entity.type
_entity.pdbx_description
1 polymer ?
#
loop_
_entity_poly.entity_id
_entity_poly.type
_entity_poly.pdbx_seq_one_letter_code
_entity_poly.pdbx_strand_id
1 'polypeptide(L)' 'MAELVNLRLVRKRKAKEAAEKTAAENRILSGRTKAEKQFDRQAKRKTARFLDDHRLGTRNAATEDEPGGK' A
#
# COMPACT_ATOMS: atom_id res chain seq x y z
N MET A 1 -40.67 12.49 8.34
CA MET A 1 -39.72 12.97 9.37
C MET A 1 -38.33 12.61 8.88
N ALA A 2 -37.45 13.58 8.61
CA ALA A 2 -36.12 13.29 8.06
C ALA A 2 -35.09 13.30 9.19
N GLU A 3 -34.29 12.24 9.32
CA GLU A 3 -33.18 12.19 10.27
C GLU A 3 -32.00 13.02 9.75
N LEU A 4 -31.61 14.04 10.52
CA LEU A 4 -30.46 14.88 10.20
C LEU A 4 -29.17 14.21 10.71
N VAL A 5 -28.46 13.52 9.83
CA VAL A 5 -27.25 12.78 10.20
C VAL A 5 -26.00 13.66 10.09
N ASN A 6 -25.24 13.77 11.18
CA ASN A 6 -24.01 14.57 11.18
C ASN A 6 -22.83 13.80 10.56
N LEU A 7 -22.53 14.09 9.29
CA LEU A 7 -21.45 13.45 8.54
C LEU A 7 -20.04 13.69 9.12
N ARG A 8 -19.82 14.78 9.87
CA ARG A 8 -18.53 15.05 10.52
C ARG A 8 -18.27 14.04 11.64
N LEU A 9 -19.30 13.76 12.45
CA LEU A 9 -19.24 12.76 13.51
C LEU A 9 -19.03 11.35 12.93
N VAL A 10 -19.72 11.01 11.85
CA VAL A 10 -19.56 9.73 11.14
C VAL A 10 -18.13 9.57 10.62
N ARG A 11 -17.59 10.58 9.93
CA ARG A 11 -16.20 10.56 9.43
C ARG A 11 -15.19 10.42 10.57
N LYS A 12 -15.38 11.14 11.68
CA LYS A 12 -14.51 11.04 12.86
C LYS A 12 -14.52 9.63 13.47
N ARG A 13 -15.69 8.98 13.55
CA ARG A 13 -15.81 7.60 14.02
C ARG A 13 -15.06 6.64 13.10
N LYS A 14 -15.28 6.72 11.79
CA LYS A 14 -14.55 5.89 10.81
C LYS A 14 -13.03 6.08 10.88
N ALA A 15 -12.56 7.32 11.05
CA ALA A 15 -11.13 7.59 11.20
C ALA A 15 -10.55 6.97 12.47
N LYS A 16 -11.28 7.03 13.59
CA LYS A 16 -10.87 6.36 14.85
C LYS A 16 -10.84 4.85 14.70
N GLU A 17 -11.87 4.25 14.13
CA GLU A 17 -11.92 2.80 13.88
C GLU A 17 -10.77 2.33 12.99
N ALA A 18 -10.42 3.10 11.95
CA ALA A 18 -9.27 2.79 11.10
C ALA A 18 -7.95 2.86 11.88
N ALA A 19 -7.78 3.87 12.73
CA ALA A 19 -6.60 4.00 13.58
C ALA A 19 -6.50 2.88 14.64
N GLU A 20 -7.62 2.42 15.19
CA GLU A 20 -7.64 1.30 16.14
C GLU A 20 -7.26 -0.02 15.47
N LYS A 21 -7.73 -0.26 14.24
CA LYS A 21 -7.34 -1.44 13.45
C LYS A 21 -5.84 -1.46 13.16
N THR A 22 -5.28 -0.35 12.68
CA THR A 22 -3.84 -0.25 12.42
C THR A 22 -3.02 -0.37 13.70
N ALA A 23 -3.51 0.18 14.82
CA ALA A 23 -2.87 0.01 16.12
C ALA A 23 -2.88 -1.46 16.59
N ALA A 24 -3.99 -2.19 16.40
CA ALA A 24 -4.07 -3.61 16.72
C ALA A 24 -3.09 -4.44 15.88
N GLU A 25 -3.00 -4.18 14.58
CA GLU A 25 -2.02 -4.80 13.69
C GLU A 25 -0.59 -4.49 14.14
N ASN A 26 -0.28 -3.22 14.43
CA ASN A 26 1.04 -2.81 14.89
C ASN A 26 1.43 -3.43 16.24
N ARG A 27 0.49 -3.64 17.16
CA ARG A 27 0.74 -4.37 18.41
C ARG A 27 1.18 -5.80 18.13
N ILE A 28 0.48 -6.51 17.23
CA ILE A 28 0.86 -7.87 16.81
C ILE A 28 2.25 -7.88 16.16
N LEU A 29 2.55 -6.88 15.33
CA LEU A 29 3.85 -6.75 14.68
C LEU A 29 4.99 -6.40 15.65
N SER A 30 4.69 -5.69 16.74
CA SER A 30 5.69 -5.22 17.70
C SER A 30 6.38 -6.36 18.46
N GLY A 31 5.72 -7.51 18.59
CA GLY A 31 6.27 -8.73 19.22
C GLY A 31 7.18 -9.59 18.33
N ARG A 32 7.32 -9.28 17.04
CA ARG A 32 8.10 -10.12 16.11
C ARG A 32 9.59 -10.03 16.34
N THR A 33 10.26 -11.17 16.26
CA THR A 33 11.72 -11.26 16.37
C THR A 33 12.43 -10.68 15.13
N LYS A 34 13.73 -10.39 15.23
CA LYS A 34 14.52 -9.86 14.10
C LYS A 34 14.53 -10.82 12.90
N ALA A 35 14.57 -12.14 13.15
CA ALA A 35 14.58 -13.16 12.11
C ALA A 35 13.28 -13.20 11.31
N GLU A 36 12.12 -13.14 12.00
CA GLU A 36 10.80 -13.09 11.37
C GLU A 36 10.63 -11.83 10.51
N LYS A 37 11.02 -10.67 11.04
CA LYS A 37 11.01 -9.41 10.28
C LYS A 37 11.86 -9.49 9.02
N GLN A 38 13.00 -10.18 9.07
CA GLN A 38 13.89 -10.34 7.93
C GLN A 38 13.32 -11.29 6.89
N PHE A 39 12.72 -12.41 7.32
CA PHE A 39 12.04 -13.35 6.44
C PHE A 39 10.90 -12.66 5.67
N ASP A 40 10.03 -11.94 6.38
CA ASP A 40 8.93 -11.17 5.77
C ASP A 40 9.45 -10.14 4.75
N ARG A 41 10.56 -9.46 5.07
CA ARG A 41 11.19 -8.49 4.15
C ARG A 41 11.67 -9.17 2.87
N GLN A 42 12.30 -10.32 2.99
CA GLN A 42 12.80 -11.07 1.84
C GLN A 42 11.65 -11.64 1.00
N ALA A 43 10.60 -12.15 1.64
CA ALA A 43 9.39 -12.59 0.96
C ALA A 43 8.76 -11.44 0.15
N LYS A 44 8.57 -10.28 0.77
CA LYS A 44 8.06 -9.06 0.09
C LYS A 44 8.94 -8.61 -1.07
N ARG A 45 10.26 -8.69 -0.91
CA ARG A 45 11.22 -8.35 -1.98
C ARG A 45 11.12 -9.32 -3.15
N LYS A 46 10.97 -10.63 -2.88
CA LYS A 46 10.80 -11.65 -3.92
C LYS A 46 9.49 -11.44 -4.68
N THR A 47 8.39 -11.16 -3.97
CA THR A 47 7.10 -10.90 -4.61
C THR A 47 7.13 -9.62 -5.44
N ALA A 48 7.75 -8.54 -4.93
CA ALA A 48 7.90 -7.30 -5.70
C ALA A 48 8.69 -7.52 -6.98
N ARG A 49 9.87 -8.18 -6.88
CA ARG A 49 10.67 -8.55 -8.04
C ARG A 49 9.92 -9.41 -9.05
N PHE A 50 9.20 -10.42 -8.58
CA PHE A 50 8.37 -11.25 -9.44
C PHE A 50 7.33 -10.41 -10.19
N LEU A 51 6.62 -9.52 -9.50
CA LEU A 51 5.65 -8.63 -10.15
C LEU A 51 6.30 -7.67 -11.15
N ASP A 52 7.48 -7.13 -10.82
CA ASP A 52 8.25 -6.24 -11.70
C ASP A 52 8.71 -6.99 -12.96
N ASP A 53 9.29 -8.18 -12.80
CA ASP A 53 9.79 -9.03 -13.90
C ASP A 53 8.65 -9.50 -14.82
N HIS A 54 7.46 -9.74 -14.26
CA HIS A 54 6.27 -10.17 -15.00
C HIS A 54 5.32 -9.02 -15.37
N ARG A 55 5.76 -7.77 -15.23
CA ARG A 55 4.95 -6.60 -15.59
C ARG A 55 4.80 -6.50 -17.11
N LEU A 56 3.70 -7.04 -17.63
CA LEU A 56 3.28 -6.86 -19.01
C LEU A 56 2.54 -5.53 -19.15
N GLY A 57 3.28 -4.43 -19.34
CA GLY A 57 2.67 -3.11 -19.49
C GLY A 57 3.59 -1.90 -19.33
N THR A 58 4.76 -1.91 -19.95
CA THR A 58 5.50 -0.68 -20.37
C THR A 58 6.29 -0.96 -21.64
N ARG A 59 5.77 -1.80 -22.54
CA ARG A 59 6.46 -2.17 -23.80
C ARG A 59 6.12 -1.24 -24.98
N ASN A 60 5.51 -0.07 -24.74
CA ASN A 60 5.16 0.93 -25.78
C ASN A 60 5.06 2.37 -25.22
N ALA A 61 5.93 2.78 -24.30
CA ALA A 61 5.97 4.19 -23.84
C ALA A 61 7.39 4.79 -23.76
N ALA A 62 8.39 4.09 -24.32
CA ALA A 62 9.79 4.52 -24.29
C ALA A 62 10.49 4.43 -25.66
N THR A 63 9.72 4.35 -26.76
CA THR A 63 10.24 4.31 -28.14
C THR A 63 9.73 5.46 -29.01
N GLU A 64 9.22 6.54 -28.41
CA GLU A 64 9.05 7.83 -29.11
C GLU A 64 9.91 8.90 -28.42
N ASP A 65 11.21 8.66 -28.38
CA ASP A 65 12.21 9.73 -28.31
C ASP A 65 13.22 9.43 -29.44
N GLU A 66 12.76 9.49 -30.69
CA GLU A 66 13.66 9.52 -31.84
C GLU A 66 14.16 10.96 -32.10
N PRO A 67 15.38 11.10 -32.63
CA PRO A 67 16.26 12.24 -32.46
C PRO A 67 16.27 13.19 -33.67
N GLY A 68 16.73 14.42 -33.44
CA GLY A 68 17.28 15.27 -34.49
C GLY A 68 16.30 16.26 -35.12
N GLY A 69 16.34 17.50 -34.64
CA GLY A 69 15.86 18.68 -35.35
C GLY A 69 16.82 19.83 -35.07
N LYS A 70 17.35 20.43 -36.14
CA LYS A 70 18.35 21.51 -36.17
C LYS A 70 18.03 22.70 -35.26
#